data_AF-A0A1E1WS07-F1
#
_entry.id   AF-A0A1E1WS07-F1
#
_cell.length_a   1.000
_cell.length_b   1.000
_cell.length_c   1.000
_cell.angle_alpha   90.00
_cell.angle_beta   90.00
_cell.angle_gamma   90.00
#
_symmetry.space_group_name_H-M   'P 1'
#
loop_
_entity.id
_entity.type
_entity.pdbx_description
1 polymer ?
#
loop_
_entity_poly.entity_id
_entity_poly.type
_entity_poly.pdbx_seq_one_letter_code
_entity_poly.pdbx_strand_id
1 'polypeptide(L)'
;ASLDALDALAELSLADSPLEPDSQSRESLLTPKSLMERARMNVGWLDSSLSIMEQYVREWDTLQLRFKFYSFFDLTPRAQDAPRLNQLYQQARWQILNQEVHCTEEEMLLFAALQLQIELQTLAGGSIDAPDGAHNTSAAA
;
A
#
# COMPACT_ATOMS: atom_id res chain seq x y z
N ALA A 1 -11.93 23.36 -1.09
CA ALA A 1 -10.97 22.78 -2.04
C ALA A 1 -9.92 21.91 -1.33
N SER A 2 -9.24 22.37 -0.27
CA SER A 2 -8.24 21.56 0.46
C SER A 2 -8.84 20.60 1.50
N LEU A 3 -9.97 20.95 2.12
CA LEU A 3 -10.63 20.11 3.15
C LEU A 3 -11.28 18.85 2.54
N ASP A 4 -11.95 18.97 1.40
CA ASP A 4 -12.56 17.80 0.72
C ASP A 4 -11.53 16.76 0.27
N ALA A 5 -10.32 17.21 -0.10
CA ALA A 5 -9.22 16.31 -0.46
C ALA A 5 -8.65 15.57 0.76
N LEU A 6 -8.67 16.20 1.94
CA LEU A 6 -8.24 15.60 3.19
C LEU A 6 -9.29 14.61 3.72
N ASP A 7 -10.57 14.89 3.54
CA ASP A 7 -11.67 13.97 3.87
C ASP A 7 -11.64 12.72 2.98
N ALA A 8 -11.37 12.90 1.68
CA ALA A 8 -11.16 11.78 0.76
C ALA A 8 -9.92 10.93 1.10
N LEU A 9 -8.92 11.52 1.77
CA LEU A 9 -7.74 10.81 2.26
C LEU A 9 -8.01 10.06 3.58
N ALA A 10 -8.94 10.53 4.41
CA ALA A 10 -9.40 9.83 5.62
C ALA A 10 -10.25 8.59 5.28
N GLU A 11 -11.05 8.68 4.21
CA GLU A 11 -11.77 7.54 3.60
C GLU A 11 -10.85 6.59 2.80
N LEU A 12 -9.64 7.04 2.45
CA LEU A 12 -8.58 6.18 1.98
C LEU A 12 -8.13 5.34 3.19
N SER A 13 -8.77 4.19 3.37
CA SER A 13 -8.34 3.14 4.31
C SER A 13 -6.98 2.55 3.85
N LEU A 14 -5.95 3.39 3.93
CA LEU A 14 -4.53 3.04 3.96
C LEU A 14 -4.17 2.46 5.33
N ALA A 15 -5.03 2.69 6.33
CA ALA A 15 -4.86 2.35 7.75
C ALA A 15 -4.73 0.85 8.03
N ASP A 16 -5.12 -0.02 7.09
CA ASP A 16 -5.00 -1.48 7.24
C ASP A 16 -3.68 -2.03 6.66
N SER A 17 -2.75 -1.14 6.28
CA SER A 17 -1.40 -1.54 5.91
C SER A 17 -0.69 -2.15 7.12
N PRO A 18 -0.14 -3.37 7.01
CA PRO A 18 0.75 -3.89 8.04
C PRO A 18 1.85 -2.87 8.32
N LEU A 19 2.09 -2.63 9.62
CA LEU A 19 3.28 -1.92 10.08
C LEU A 19 4.51 -2.62 9.48
N GLU A 20 5.56 -1.83 9.19
CA GLU A 20 6.82 -2.37 8.68
C GLU A 20 7.19 -3.67 9.41
N PRO A 21 7.59 -4.73 8.69
CA PRO A 21 8.07 -5.94 9.33
C PRO A 21 9.24 -5.59 10.24
N ASP A 22 9.34 -6.28 11.36
CA ASP A 22 10.46 -6.15 12.29
C ASP A 22 11.80 -6.33 11.55
N SER A 23 12.84 -5.67 12.06
CA SER A 23 14.17 -5.65 11.43
C SER A 23 14.71 -7.06 11.15
N GLN A 24 14.40 -8.01 12.03
CA GLN A 24 14.82 -9.40 11.91
C GLN A 24 14.08 -10.13 10.76
N SER A 25 12.77 -9.90 10.61
CA SER A 25 12.01 -10.41 9.45
C SER A 25 12.53 -9.85 8.13
N ARG A 26 12.93 -8.57 8.08
CA ARG A 26 13.51 -7.94 6.87
C ARG A 26 14.81 -8.59 6.44
N GLU A 27 15.68 -8.92 7.39
CA GLU A 27 16.98 -9.56 7.11
C GLU A 27 16.83 -10.99 6.58
N SER A 28 15.71 -11.65 6.88
CA SER A 28 15.40 -12.99 6.38
C SER A 28 14.90 -13.01 4.92
N LEU A 29 14.51 -11.86 4.37
CA LEU A 29 13.99 -11.76 3.02
C LEU A 29 15.12 -11.92 1.99
N LEU A 30 14.94 -12.87 1.08
CA LEU A 30 15.83 -13.04 -0.06
C LEU A 30 15.70 -11.83 -1.00
N THR A 31 16.69 -10.96 -0.96
CA THR A 31 16.76 -9.78 -1.83
C THR A 31 17.60 -10.09 -3.08
N PRO A 32 17.02 -10.06 -4.30
CA PRO A 32 17.76 -10.30 -5.53
C PRO A 32 18.70 -9.11 -5.80
N LYS A 33 20.01 -9.34 -5.69
CA LYS A 33 21.02 -8.26 -5.74
C LYS A 33 21.42 -7.90 -7.17
N SER A 34 21.39 -8.88 -8.07
CA SER A 34 21.76 -8.68 -9.48
C SER A 34 20.56 -8.43 -10.39
N LEU A 35 20.80 -7.80 -11.53
CA LEU A 35 19.77 -7.64 -12.58
C LEU A 35 19.31 -9.00 -13.12
N MET A 36 20.22 -9.97 -13.21
CA MET A 36 19.91 -11.33 -13.66
C MET A 36 18.97 -12.05 -12.68
N GLU A 37 19.20 -11.96 -11.37
CA GLU A 37 18.31 -12.54 -10.37
C GLU A 37 16.92 -11.90 -10.42
N ARG A 38 16.85 -10.56 -10.55
CA ARG A 38 15.58 -9.85 -10.74
C ARG A 38 14.83 -10.30 -11.99
N ALA A 39 15.55 -10.48 -13.10
CA ALA A 39 14.93 -10.98 -14.34
C ALA A 39 14.35 -12.39 -14.19
N ARG A 40 15.00 -13.27 -13.40
CA ARG A 40 14.51 -14.64 -13.14
C ARG A 40 13.20 -14.67 -12.35
N MET A 41 12.93 -13.66 -11.52
CA MET A 41 11.65 -13.55 -10.80
C MET A 41 10.44 -13.42 -11.76
N ASN A 42 10.64 -12.94 -12.99
CA ASN A 42 9.58 -12.81 -13.98
C ASN A 42 9.14 -14.14 -14.62
N VAL A 43 9.83 -15.26 -14.35
CA VAL A 43 9.40 -16.58 -14.83
C VAL A 43 8.10 -17.03 -14.14
N GLY A 44 7.78 -16.50 -12.97
CA GLY A 44 6.58 -16.87 -12.20
C GLY A 44 5.26 -16.24 -12.70
N TRP A 45 5.28 -15.43 -13.76
CA TRP A 45 4.04 -14.87 -14.31
C TRP A 45 3.22 -15.94 -15.03
N LEU A 46 1.97 -16.10 -14.62
CA LEU A 46 0.99 -16.94 -15.32
C LEU A 46 0.69 -16.39 -16.72
N ASP A 47 0.41 -17.31 -17.64
CA ASP A 47 -0.10 -17.03 -18.97
C ASP A 47 -1.59 -16.67 -18.86
N SER A 48 -1.92 -15.41 -19.19
CA SER A 48 -3.29 -14.90 -19.12
C SER A 48 -4.21 -15.45 -20.21
N SER A 49 -3.67 -16.14 -21.22
CA SER A 49 -4.47 -16.78 -22.27
C SER A 49 -4.97 -18.17 -21.89
N LEU A 50 -4.39 -18.76 -20.84
CA LEU A 50 -4.75 -20.08 -20.32
C LEU A 50 -5.53 -19.96 -19.02
N SER A 51 -6.36 -20.96 -18.74
CA SER A 51 -6.99 -21.09 -17.42
C SER A 51 -5.97 -21.39 -16.33
N ILE A 52 -6.34 -21.10 -15.08
CA ILE A 52 -5.52 -21.40 -13.89
C ILE A 52 -5.23 -22.91 -13.78
N MET A 53 -6.22 -23.75 -14.12
CA MET A 53 -6.10 -25.22 -14.04
C MET A 53 -5.12 -25.78 -15.07
N GLU A 54 -5.10 -25.25 -16.30
CA GLU A 54 -4.15 -25.64 -17.36
C GLU A 54 -2.69 -25.33 -17.00
N GLN A 55 -2.49 -24.42 -16.05
CA GLN A 55 -1.18 -24.01 -15.54
C GLN A 55 -0.80 -24.74 -14.25
N TYR A 56 -1.51 -25.84 -13.93
CA TYR A 56 -1.25 -26.74 -12.81
C TYR A 56 -1.39 -26.12 -11.41
N VAL A 57 -2.09 -24.99 -11.30
CA VAL A 57 -2.45 -24.42 -10.00
C VAL A 57 -3.62 -25.21 -9.42
N ARG A 58 -3.46 -25.72 -8.22
CA ARG A 58 -4.43 -26.56 -7.50
C ARG A 58 -5.22 -25.74 -6.50
N GLU A 59 -6.28 -26.35 -5.98
CA GLU A 59 -6.97 -25.80 -4.81
C GLU A 59 -5.98 -25.60 -3.66
N TRP A 60 -6.14 -24.48 -2.95
CA TRP A 60 -5.31 -24.08 -1.81
C TRP A 60 -3.87 -23.65 -2.15
N ASP A 61 -3.50 -23.62 -3.43
CA ASP A 61 -2.24 -22.99 -3.84
C ASP A 61 -2.29 -21.47 -3.60
N THR A 62 -1.13 -20.91 -3.23
CA THR A 62 -0.99 -19.47 -2.99
C THR A 62 -0.51 -18.77 -4.27
N LEU A 63 -1.29 -17.81 -4.73
CA LEU A 63 -0.93 -16.94 -5.85
C LEU A 63 -0.63 -15.53 -5.35
N GLN A 64 0.33 -14.87 -6.00
CA GLN A 64 0.66 -13.48 -5.73
C GLN A 64 -0.02 -12.56 -6.76
N LEU A 65 -0.85 -11.64 -6.29
CA LEU A 65 -1.38 -10.57 -7.13
C LEU A 65 -0.37 -9.41 -7.14
N ARG A 66 0.11 -9.03 -8.33
CA ARG A 66 1.01 -7.88 -8.54
C ARG A 66 0.61 -7.08 -9.78
N PHE A 67 0.91 -5.79 -9.77
CA PHE A 67 0.86 -4.96 -10.97
C PHE A 67 1.99 -5.35 -11.92
N LYS A 68 1.63 -5.99 -13.05
CA LYS A 68 2.56 -6.46 -14.09
C LYS A 68 3.00 -5.34 -15.04
N PHE A 69 2.03 -4.50 -15.44
CA PHE A 69 2.23 -3.45 -16.42
C PHE A 69 2.28 -2.10 -15.73
N TYR A 70 3.43 -1.43 -15.80
CA TYR A 70 3.66 -0.10 -15.23
C TYR A 70 3.10 1.02 -16.13
N SER A 71 1.87 0.81 -16.61
CA SER A 71 1.11 1.76 -17.42
C SER A 71 -0.28 1.88 -16.82
N PHE A 72 -0.44 2.84 -15.90
CA PHE A 72 -1.66 3.00 -15.12
C PHE A 72 -2.63 3.96 -15.81
N PHE A 73 -3.71 3.43 -16.38
CA PHE A 73 -4.77 4.24 -16.97
C PHE A 73 -5.70 4.82 -15.90
N ASP A 74 -6.04 6.10 -16.06
CA ASP A 74 -6.96 6.89 -15.21
C ASP A 74 -6.75 6.69 -13.71
N LEU A 75 -5.50 6.81 -13.25
CA LEU A 75 -5.20 6.75 -11.81
C LEU A 75 -5.55 8.08 -11.17
N THR A 76 -6.60 8.10 -10.35
CA THR A 76 -7.08 9.32 -9.70
C THR A 76 -7.19 9.16 -8.19
N PRO A 77 -7.09 10.25 -7.40
CA PRO A 77 -7.23 10.19 -5.95
C PRO A 77 -8.71 10.15 -5.50
N ARG A 78 -9.61 9.60 -6.31
CA ARG A 78 -11.04 9.48 -5.97
C ARG A 78 -11.25 8.28 -5.04
N ALA A 79 -12.24 8.36 -4.15
CA ALA A 79 -12.56 7.28 -3.21
C ALA A 79 -12.77 5.91 -3.88
N GLN A 80 -13.34 5.88 -5.09
CA GLN A 80 -13.51 4.66 -5.88
C GLN A 80 -12.19 3.95 -6.26
N ASP A 81 -11.11 4.71 -6.41
CA ASP A 81 -9.78 4.22 -6.81
C ASP A 81 -8.88 3.99 -5.59
N ALA A 82 -9.36 4.28 -4.38
CA ALA A 82 -8.60 4.21 -3.13
C ALA A 82 -7.92 2.84 -2.90
N PRO A 83 -8.60 1.69 -3.07
CA PRO A 83 -7.96 0.38 -2.86
C PRO A 83 -6.87 0.11 -3.90
N ARG A 84 -7.09 0.51 -5.15
CA ARG A 84 -6.11 0.36 -6.24
C ARG A 84 -4.86 1.20 -5.97
N LEU A 85 -5.05 2.44 -5.52
CA LEU A 85 -3.96 3.34 -5.17
C LEU A 85 -3.16 2.82 -3.97
N ASN A 86 -3.84 2.33 -2.94
CA ASN A 86 -3.19 1.71 -1.78
C ASN A 86 -2.32 0.52 -2.21
N GLN A 87 -2.88 -0.45 -2.93
CA GLN A 87 -2.14 -1.64 -3.34
C GLN A 87 -0.95 -1.29 -4.24
N LEU A 88 -1.09 -0.28 -5.11
CA LEU A 88 0.00 0.20 -5.94
C LEU A 88 1.11 0.86 -5.10
N TYR A 89 0.73 1.70 -4.13
CA TYR A 89 1.64 2.30 -3.16
C TYR A 89 2.41 1.22 -2.38
N GLN A 90 1.71 0.21 -1.85
CA GLN A 90 2.36 -0.88 -1.12
C GLN A 90 3.36 -1.61 -1.98
N GLN A 91 2.98 -2.00 -3.21
CA GLN A 91 3.89 -2.66 -4.11
C GLN A 91 5.15 -1.82 -4.38
N ALA A 92 4.99 -0.52 -4.64
CA ALA A 92 6.13 0.38 -4.90
C ALA A 92 7.02 0.55 -3.65
N ARG A 93 6.43 0.75 -2.47
CA ARG A 93 7.14 0.84 -1.19
C ARG A 93 8.01 -0.39 -0.96
N TRP A 94 7.44 -1.60 -1.10
CA TRP A 94 8.20 -2.85 -0.93
C TRP A 94 9.30 -3.02 -1.97
N GLN A 95 9.07 -2.58 -3.21
CA GLN A 95 10.08 -2.63 -4.26
C GLN A 95 11.28 -1.73 -3.97
N ILE A 96 11.05 -0.55 -3.40
CA ILE A 96 12.12 0.38 -2.99
C ILE A 96 12.86 -0.20 -1.77
N LEU A 97 12.14 -0.64 -0.74
CA LEU A 97 12.72 -1.18 0.49
C LEU A 97 13.54 -2.46 0.28
N ASN A 98 13.11 -3.33 -0.64
CA ASN A 98 13.82 -4.55 -1.01
C ASN A 98 14.91 -4.32 -2.07
N GLN A 99 15.16 -3.07 -2.46
CA GLN A 99 16.12 -2.68 -3.49
C GLN A 99 15.85 -3.33 -4.86
N GLU A 100 14.60 -3.70 -5.14
CA GLU A 100 14.17 -4.14 -6.47
C GLU A 100 14.24 -2.95 -7.46
N VAL A 101 13.90 -1.75 -6.98
CA VAL A 101 13.98 -0.47 -7.69
C VAL A 101 15.10 0.37 -7.07
N HIS A 102 15.99 0.90 -7.91
CA HIS A 102 17.08 1.77 -7.47
C HIS A 102 16.61 3.22 -7.51
N CYS A 103 16.85 3.93 -6.40
CA CYS A 103 16.68 5.39 -6.31
C CYS A 103 17.93 6.01 -5.71
N THR A 104 18.08 7.32 -5.90
CA THR A 104 19.13 8.12 -5.28
C THR A 104 18.88 8.30 -3.77
N GLU A 105 19.90 8.78 -3.05
CA GLU A 105 19.79 9.06 -1.61
C GLU A 105 18.73 10.14 -1.33
N GLU A 106 18.70 11.20 -2.14
CA GLU A 106 17.72 12.29 -2.01
C GLU A 106 16.29 11.79 -2.22
N GLU A 107 16.06 10.94 -3.22
CA GLU A 107 14.76 10.31 -3.46
C GLU A 107 14.36 9.38 -2.32
N MET A 108 15.31 8.63 -1.76
CA MET A 108 15.05 7.75 -0.61
C MET A 108 14.58 8.53 0.63
N LEU A 109 15.23 9.67 0.91
CA LEU A 109 14.83 10.56 2.00
C LEU A 109 13.41 11.11 1.78
N LEU A 110 13.09 11.49 0.55
CA LEU A 110 11.74 11.92 0.18
C LEU A 110 10.70 10.80 0.38
N PHE A 111 11.01 9.57 -0.05
CA PHE A 111 10.12 8.42 0.16
C PHE A 111 9.87 8.15 1.64
N ALA A 112 10.91 8.20 2.48
CA ALA A 112 10.77 8.03 3.92
C ALA A 112 9.89 9.13 4.56
N ALA A 113 10.06 10.38 4.13
CA ALA A 113 9.22 11.49 4.62
C ALA A 113 7.75 11.32 4.21
N LEU A 114 7.48 10.88 2.98
CA LEU A 114 6.13 10.61 2.49
C LEU A 114 5.47 9.45 3.24
N GLN A 115 6.22 8.37 3.51
CA GLN A 115 5.73 7.25 4.31
C GLN A 115 5.32 7.71 5.71
N LEU A 116 6.16 8.50 6.39
CA LEU A 116 5.83 9.06 7.70
C LEU A 116 4.57 9.93 7.66
N GLN A 117 4.41 10.76 6.63
CA GLN A 117 3.24 11.62 6.48
C GLN A 117 1.94 10.79 6.34
N ILE A 118 1.99 9.71 5.56
CA ILE A 118 0.87 8.78 5.39
C ILE A 118 0.55 8.11 6.73
N GLU A 119 1.56 7.58 7.43
CA GLU A 119 1.40 6.94 8.74
C GLU A 119 0.77 7.88 9.77
N LEU A 120 1.25 9.13 9.87
CA LEU A 120 0.67 10.14 10.76
C LEU A 120 -0.79 10.45 10.43
N GLN A 121 -1.15 10.53 9.14
CA GLN A 121 -2.53 10.77 8.72
C GLN A 121 -3.45 9.56 9.01
N THR A 122 -2.95 8.35 8.80
CA THR A 122 -3.70 7.13 9.13
C THR A 122 -3.92 6.95 10.64
N LEU A 123 -2.91 7.29 11.45
CA LEU A 123 -3.00 7.20 12.90
C LEU A 123 -3.87 8.33 13.49
N ALA A 124 -3.76 9.55 12.95
CA ALA A 124 -4.59 10.68 13.36
C ALA A 124 -6.06 10.53 12.92
N GLY A 125 -6.33 9.83 11.81
CA GLY A 125 -7.68 9.52 11.32
C GLY A 125 -8.44 8.51 12.19
N GLY A 126 -7.75 7.79 13.10
CA GLY A 126 -8.38 6.89 14.08
C GLY A 126 -8.83 7.54 15.38
N SER A 127 -8.63 8.86 15.56
CA SER A 127 -8.90 9.56 16.83
C SER A 127 -9.68 10.87 16.65
N ILE A 128 -10.75 10.86 15.85
CA ILE A 128 -11.78 11.92 15.85
C ILE A 128 -13.12 11.33 16.28
N ASP A 129 -13.12 10.62 17.40
CA ASP A 129 -14.29 10.56 18.29
C ASP A 129 -13.88 11.28 19.58
N ALA A 130 -13.96 12.61 19.56
CA ALA A 130 -13.91 13.39 20.79
C ALA A 130 -15.23 13.15 21.55
N PRO A 131 -15.19 12.93 22.87
CA PRO A 131 -16.37 12.53 23.65
C PRO A 131 -17.42 13.65 23.63
N ASP A 132 -18.66 13.29 23.25
CA ASP A 132 -19.84 14.12 23.41
C ASP A 132 -20.02 14.53 24.88
N GLY A 133 -19.50 15.70 25.20
CA GLY A 133 -19.62 16.37 26.49
C GLY A 133 -20.25 17.75 26.29
N ALA A 134 -21.48 17.81 25.79
CA ALA A 134 -22.30 19.02 25.81
C ALA A 134 -23.53 18.80 26.71
N HIS A 135 -23.39 19.30 27.94
CA HIS A 135 -24.46 19.50 28.91
C HIS A 135 -25.70 20.14 28.26
N ASN A 136 -26.78 19.38 28.14
CA ASN A 136 -28.10 19.95 27.92
C ASN A 136 -28.71 20.28 29.29
N THR A 137 -28.39 21.46 29.83
CA THR A 137 -29.17 22.05 30.93
C THR A 137 -30.39 22.74 30.33
N SER A 138 -31.54 22.05 30.36
CA SER A 138 -32.84 22.68 30.13
C SER A 138 -33.97 21.83 30.73
N ALA A 139 -34.63 22.44 31.72
CA ALA A 139 -36.01 22.25 32.16
C ALA A 139 -36.44 20.91 32.80
N ALA A 140 -36.52 20.92 34.14
CA ALA A 140 -37.67 20.38 34.85
C ALA A 140 -38.15 21.45 35.85
N ALA A 141 -39.34 22.00 35.57
CA ALA A 141 -40.21 22.62 36.56
C ALA A 141 -41.12 21.53 37.14
#